data_AF-A0A957DXE4-F1
#
_entry.id   AF-A0A957DXE4-F1
#
_cell.length_a   1.000
_cell.length_b   1.000
_cell.length_c   1.000
_cell.angle_alpha   90.00
_cell.angle_beta   90.00
_cell.angle_gamma   90.00
#
_symmetry.space_group_name_H-M   'P 1'
#
loop_
_entity.id
_entity.type
_entity.pdbx_description
1 polymer ?
#
loop_
_entity_poly.entity_id
_entity_poly.type
_entity_poly.pdbx_seq_one_letter_code
_entity_poly.pdbx_strand_id
1 'polypeptide(L)'
;MTRKHNKTLPCSGREIPNEHPFPQLALFLREAGLNSERTERAYRAGLRAFADWLQTHGPHHNLEESWPLDPAPLQTADILAFRSWLLANRAQATTTTYVAAVLSYLHFLDGIDQLPPGIQLGKLMQQRKRRRVERNQAASVV
;
A
#
# COMPACT_ATOMS: atom_id res chain seq x y z
N MET A 1 -13.73 -15.89 -15.77
CA MET A 1 -14.15 -14.79 -14.87
C MET A 1 -13.75 -15.16 -13.45
N THR A 2 -12.66 -14.58 -12.93
CA THR A 2 -12.17 -14.88 -11.57
C THR A 2 -13.10 -14.23 -10.55
N ARG A 3 -13.83 -15.05 -9.80
CA ARG A 3 -14.75 -14.61 -8.74
C ARG A 3 -13.92 -13.86 -7.70
N LYS A 4 -14.14 -12.56 -7.53
CA LYS A 4 -13.48 -11.80 -6.46
C LYS A 4 -13.95 -12.38 -5.13
N HIS A 5 -13.03 -12.66 -4.23
CA HIS A 5 -13.35 -13.23 -2.93
C HIS A 5 -14.08 -12.24 -2.00
N ASN A 6 -14.21 -10.96 -2.42
CA ASN A 6 -14.99 -9.91 -1.76
C ASN A 6 -14.71 -9.78 -0.24
N LYS A 7 -13.47 -10.06 0.18
CA LYS A 7 -13.05 -9.83 1.57
C LYS A 7 -13.22 -8.35 1.93
N THR A 8 -13.86 -8.08 3.07
CA THR A 8 -14.00 -6.76 3.66
C THR A 8 -12.68 -6.30 4.29
N LEU A 9 -12.57 -5.00 4.56
CA LEU A 9 -11.42 -4.35 5.21
C LEU A 9 -12.00 -3.77 6.50
N PRO A 10 -11.30 -3.89 7.64
CA PRO A 10 -10.01 -4.57 7.85
C PRO A 10 -10.05 -6.09 7.57
N CYS A 11 -8.96 -6.63 7.05
CA CYS A 11 -8.76 -8.06 6.80
C CYS A 11 -8.77 -8.88 8.09
N SER A 12 -8.25 -8.30 9.19
CA SER A 12 -8.20 -8.96 10.50
C SER A 12 -9.56 -9.04 11.19
N GLY A 13 -10.55 -8.27 10.74
CA GLY A 13 -11.85 -8.14 11.42
C GLY A 13 -11.77 -7.45 12.79
N ARG A 14 -10.59 -6.96 13.20
CA ARG A 14 -10.38 -6.24 14.46
C ARG A 14 -10.75 -4.78 14.32
N GLU A 15 -11.00 -4.15 15.45
CA GLU A 15 -11.06 -2.70 15.52
C GLU A 15 -9.67 -2.14 15.19
N ILE A 16 -9.60 -1.31 14.15
CA ILE A 16 -8.35 -0.71 13.72
C ILE A 16 -7.95 0.33 14.79
N PRO A 17 -6.73 0.28 15.35
CA PRO A 17 -6.28 1.30 16.29
C PRO A 17 -6.45 2.71 15.72
N ASN A 18 -6.83 3.67 16.56
CA ASN A 18 -6.97 5.07 16.10
C ASN A 18 -5.61 5.71 15.77
N GLU A 19 -4.52 5.04 16.12
CA GLU A 19 -3.16 5.46 15.87
C GLU A 19 -2.76 5.36 14.38
N HIS A 20 -1.56 5.82 14.09
CA HIS A 20 -0.97 5.77 12.77
C HIS A 20 -0.19 4.47 12.59
N PRO A 21 -0.48 3.66 11.55
CA PRO A 21 0.14 2.34 11.38
C PRO A 21 1.65 2.34 11.12
N PHE A 22 2.23 3.47 10.71
CA PHE A 22 3.64 3.56 10.36
C PHE A 22 4.26 4.84 10.94
N PRO A 23 5.58 4.86 11.20
CA PRO A 23 6.30 6.06 11.59
C PRO A 23 6.15 7.17 10.55
N GLN A 24 6.30 8.44 10.92
CA GLN A 24 6.24 9.58 9.98
C GLN A 24 4.94 9.74 9.14
N LEU A 25 3.96 8.86 9.33
CA LEU A 25 2.71 8.88 8.58
C LEU A 25 1.94 10.18 8.79
N ALA A 26 1.99 10.75 9.99
CA ALA A 26 1.35 12.03 10.28
C ALA A 26 1.95 13.17 9.45
N LEU A 27 3.28 13.20 9.27
CA LEU A 27 3.97 14.19 8.45
C LEU A 27 3.64 14.00 6.97
N PHE A 28 3.72 12.76 6.48
CA PHE A 28 3.33 12.43 5.11
C PHE A 28 1.88 12.81 4.80
N LEU A 29 0.95 12.49 5.70
CA LEU A 29 -0.47 12.81 5.51
C LEU A 29 -0.71 14.32 5.54
N ARG A 30 0.02 15.07 6.36
CA ARG A 30 -0.04 16.53 6.35
C ARG A 30 0.36 17.09 4.99
N GLU A 31 1.46 16.61 4.40
CA GLU A 31 1.89 17.03 3.05
C GLU A 31 0.89 16.64 1.97
N ALA A 32 0.32 15.43 2.05
CA ALA A 32 -0.74 15.00 1.15
C ALA A 32 -2.02 15.86 1.29
N GLY A 33 -2.36 16.24 2.52
CA GLY A 33 -3.53 17.06 2.88
C GLY A 33 -3.44 18.49 2.38
N LEU A 34 -2.23 19.08 2.36
CA LEU A 34 -2.00 20.40 1.75
C LEU A 34 -2.41 20.44 0.27
N ASN A 35 -2.28 19.31 -0.43
CA ASN A 35 -2.67 19.18 -1.84
C ASN A 35 -4.15 18.81 -1.98
N SER A 36 -4.66 17.90 -1.13
CA SER A 36 -6.08 17.51 -1.12
C SER A 36 -6.43 16.69 0.12
N GLU A 37 -7.40 17.16 0.91
CA GLU A 37 -7.98 16.39 2.03
C GLU A 37 -8.55 15.04 1.58
N ARG A 38 -9.10 14.97 0.36
CA ARG A 38 -9.62 13.72 -0.19
C ARG A 38 -8.49 12.71 -0.43
N THR A 39 -7.35 13.18 -0.92
CA THR A 39 -6.16 12.33 -1.12
C THR A 39 -5.61 11.87 0.22
N GLU A 40 -5.51 12.76 1.21
CA GLU A 40 -5.10 12.41 2.57
C GLU A 40 -5.97 11.28 3.15
N ARG A 41 -7.29 11.42 3.12
CA ARG A 41 -8.23 10.40 3.63
C ARG A 41 -8.04 9.07 2.92
N ALA A 42 -7.88 9.10 1.59
CA ALA A 42 -7.67 7.90 0.78
C ALA A 42 -6.33 7.22 1.10
N TYR A 43 -5.27 8.00 1.32
CA TYR A 43 -3.94 7.48 1.64
C TYR A 43 -3.88 6.92 3.06
N ARG A 44 -4.50 7.61 4.02
CA ARG A 44 -4.68 7.12 5.39
C ARG A 44 -5.38 5.76 5.41
N ALA A 45 -6.48 5.63 4.67
CA ALA A 45 -7.21 4.36 4.56
C ALA A 45 -6.37 3.27 3.88
N GLY A 46 -5.65 3.61 2.81
CA GLY A 46 -4.79 2.66 2.10
C GLY A 46 -3.63 2.13 2.94
N LEU A 47 -2.99 2.99 3.72
CA LEU A 47 -1.87 2.62 4.60
C LEU A 47 -2.35 1.82 5.82
N ARG A 48 -3.52 2.13 6.38
CA ARG A 48 -4.16 1.29 7.40
C ARG A 48 -4.50 -0.10 6.87
N ALA A 49 -5.06 -0.19 5.67
CA ALA A 49 -5.34 -1.47 5.02
C ALA A 49 -4.06 -2.27 4.75
N PHE A 50 -2.95 -1.59 4.44
CA PHE A 50 -1.67 -2.24 4.23
C PHE A 50 -1.10 -2.81 5.53
N ALA A 51 -1.10 -2.04 6.62
CA ALA A 51 -0.63 -2.49 7.93
C ALA A 51 -1.45 -3.67 8.47
N ASP A 52 -2.78 -3.57 8.40
CA ASP A 52 -3.68 -4.67 8.76
C ASP A 52 -3.42 -5.93 7.92
N TRP A 53 -3.15 -5.76 6.61
CA TRP A 53 -2.77 -6.87 5.75
C TRP A 53 -1.43 -7.49 6.15
N LEU A 54 -0.42 -6.67 6.47
CA LEU A 54 0.89 -7.12 6.95
C LEU A 54 0.78 -7.90 8.26
N GLN A 55 -0.02 -7.44 9.21
CA GLN A 55 -0.22 -8.17 10.48
C GLN A 55 -0.99 -9.47 10.30
N THR A 56 -1.74 -9.62 9.20
CA THR A 56 -2.53 -10.83 8.90
C THR A 56 -1.79 -11.84 8.01
N HIS A 57 -0.99 -11.36 7.05
CA HIS A 57 -0.37 -12.19 6.00
C HIS A 57 1.14 -11.99 5.87
N GLY A 58 1.71 -10.98 6.53
CA GLY A 58 3.13 -10.68 6.49
C GLY A 58 3.94 -11.66 7.35
N PRO A 59 5.18 -11.97 6.95
CA PRO A 59 6.02 -12.92 7.67
C PRO A 59 6.63 -12.35 8.97
N HIS A 60 6.66 -11.02 9.10
CA HIS A 60 7.39 -10.31 10.17
C HIS A 60 6.50 -9.52 11.13
N HIS A 61 5.20 -9.40 10.84
CA HIS A 61 4.26 -8.67 11.68
C HIS A 61 3.17 -9.62 12.15
N ASN A 62 2.74 -9.45 13.39
CA ASN A 62 1.64 -10.21 13.96
C ASN A 62 0.53 -9.27 14.42
N LEU A 63 -0.63 -9.84 14.73
CA LEU A 63 -1.79 -9.06 15.16
C LEU A 63 -1.65 -8.50 16.59
N GLU A 64 -0.67 -8.95 17.37
CA GLU A 64 -0.43 -8.50 18.75
C GLU A 64 0.48 -7.26 18.80
N GLU A 65 1.19 -6.99 17.70
CA GLU A 65 2.04 -5.83 17.54
C GLU A 65 1.21 -4.54 17.56
N SER A 66 1.64 -3.60 18.39
CA SER A 66 1.02 -2.28 18.47
C SER A 66 1.48 -1.41 17.30
N TRP A 67 0.64 -0.45 16.91
CA TRP A 67 1.06 0.57 15.96
C TRP A 67 1.94 1.62 16.67
N PRO A 68 2.86 2.28 15.95
CA PRO A 68 3.23 2.06 14.55
C PRO A 68 4.08 0.79 14.36
N LEU A 69 3.87 0.08 13.24
CA LEU A 69 4.68 -1.07 12.84
C LEU A 69 6.07 -0.61 12.40
N ASP A 70 7.10 -1.39 12.74
CA ASP A 70 8.46 -1.15 12.25
C ASP A 70 8.51 -1.34 10.72
N PRO A 71 8.93 -0.32 9.94
CA PRO A 71 9.04 -0.46 8.50
C PRO A 71 10.34 -1.18 8.07
N ALA A 72 11.34 -1.37 8.94
CA ALA A 72 12.62 -1.99 8.61
C ALA A 72 12.52 -3.39 7.95
N PRO A 73 11.66 -4.34 8.40
CA PRO A 73 11.55 -5.65 7.78
C PRO A 73 10.85 -5.63 6.41
N LEU A 74 10.25 -4.51 5.99
CA LEU A 74 9.48 -4.44 4.76
C LEU A 74 10.31 -4.79 3.53
N GLN A 75 9.80 -5.74 2.75
CA GLN A 75 10.37 -6.15 1.48
C GLN A 75 9.53 -5.65 0.31
N THR A 76 10.20 -5.49 -0.83
CA THR A 76 9.53 -5.22 -2.11
C THR A 76 8.46 -6.27 -2.43
N ALA A 77 8.69 -7.52 -2.01
CA ALA A 77 7.75 -8.63 -2.17
C ALA A 77 6.42 -8.39 -1.43
N ASP A 78 6.44 -7.78 -0.24
CA ASP A 78 5.23 -7.53 0.56
C ASP A 78 4.28 -6.57 -0.15
N ILE A 79 4.83 -5.53 -0.79
CA ILE A 79 4.04 -4.57 -1.57
C ILE A 79 3.40 -5.24 -2.79
N LEU A 80 4.14 -6.16 -3.44
CA LEU A 80 3.64 -6.91 -4.60
C LEU A 80 2.57 -7.93 -4.18
N ALA A 81 2.75 -8.58 -3.04
CA ALA A 81 1.80 -9.51 -2.46
C ALA A 81 0.52 -8.78 -2.05
N PHE A 82 0.62 -7.64 -1.36
CA PHE A 82 -0.51 -6.79 -1.02
C PHE A 82 -1.29 -6.34 -2.26
N ARG A 83 -0.59 -5.88 -3.31
CA ARG A 83 -1.23 -5.51 -4.58
C ARG A 83 -1.98 -6.70 -5.19
N SER A 84 -1.37 -7.87 -5.21
CA SER A 84 -1.99 -9.08 -5.78
C SER A 84 -3.24 -9.49 -5.00
N TRP A 85 -3.17 -9.41 -3.68
CA TRP A 85 -4.30 -9.60 -2.78
C TRP A 85 -5.42 -8.58 -3.04
N LEU A 86 -5.09 -7.29 -3.20
CA LEU A 86 -6.07 -6.25 -3.51
C LEU A 86 -6.75 -6.49 -4.86
N LEU A 87 -6.03 -6.94 -5.90
CA LEU A 87 -6.64 -7.25 -7.20
C LEU A 87 -7.63 -8.42 -7.12
N ALA A 88 -7.35 -9.40 -6.26
CA ALA A 88 -8.21 -10.56 -6.04
C ALA A 88 -9.46 -10.24 -5.18
N ASN A 89 -9.37 -9.23 -4.30
CA ASN A 89 -10.41 -8.96 -3.31
C ASN A 89 -11.17 -7.64 -3.51
N ARG A 90 -10.60 -6.66 -4.24
CA ARG A 90 -11.10 -5.28 -4.34
C ARG A 90 -11.30 -4.80 -5.77
N ALA A 91 -11.98 -3.66 -5.91
CA ALA A 91 -12.11 -2.96 -7.18
C ALA A 91 -10.75 -2.43 -7.65
N GLN A 92 -10.53 -2.40 -8.96
CA GLN A 92 -9.26 -1.95 -9.54
C GLN A 92 -8.94 -0.49 -9.17
N ALA A 93 -9.96 0.36 -9.06
CA ALA A 93 -9.81 1.74 -8.59
C ALA A 93 -9.25 1.78 -7.17
N THR A 94 -9.86 1.04 -6.21
CA THR A 94 -9.36 0.92 -4.83
C THR A 94 -7.94 0.40 -4.78
N THR A 95 -7.62 -0.64 -5.55
CA THR A 95 -6.25 -1.17 -5.63
C THR A 95 -5.27 -0.10 -6.10
N THR A 96 -5.64 0.68 -7.11
CA THR A 96 -4.77 1.72 -7.67
C THR A 96 -4.49 2.80 -6.63
N THR A 97 -5.53 3.26 -5.94
CA THR A 97 -5.42 4.27 -4.88
C THR A 97 -4.58 3.78 -3.71
N TYR A 98 -4.80 2.55 -3.22
CA TYR A 98 -4.10 2.04 -2.04
C TYR A 98 -2.64 1.72 -2.34
N VAL A 99 -2.34 1.15 -3.51
CA VAL A 99 -0.95 0.95 -3.92
C VAL A 99 -0.27 2.29 -4.18
N ALA A 100 -0.97 3.30 -4.68
CA ALA A 100 -0.42 4.65 -4.79
C ALA A 100 -0.09 5.23 -3.41
N ALA A 101 -0.96 5.08 -2.42
CA ALA A 101 -0.69 5.52 -1.04
C ALA A 101 0.59 4.91 -0.47
N VAL A 102 0.76 3.58 -0.60
CA VAL A 102 1.96 2.88 -0.13
C VAL A 102 3.22 3.39 -0.85
N LEU A 103 3.18 3.52 -2.18
CA LEU A 103 4.35 3.99 -2.93
C LEU A 103 4.69 5.46 -2.64
N SER A 104 3.69 6.33 -2.52
CA SER A 104 3.89 7.73 -2.17
C SER A 104 4.50 7.87 -0.77
N TYR A 105 4.05 7.06 0.18
CA TYR A 105 4.65 7.02 1.51
C TYR A 105 6.11 6.52 1.48
N LEU A 106 6.43 5.49 0.68
CA LEU A 106 7.81 5.03 0.52
C LEU A 106 8.71 6.07 -0.17
N HIS A 107 8.19 6.81 -1.13
CA HIS A 107 8.91 7.95 -1.72
C HIS A 107 9.14 9.08 -0.72
N PHE A 108 8.18 9.33 0.17
CA PHE A 108 8.37 10.27 1.26
C PHE A 108 9.48 9.80 2.22
N LEU A 109 9.49 8.51 2.60
CA LEU A 109 10.56 7.95 3.41
C LEU A 109 11.94 8.02 2.74
N ASP A 110 12.01 7.76 1.44
CA ASP A 110 13.22 7.94 0.63
C ASP A 110 13.73 9.38 0.67
N GLY A 111 12.83 10.37 0.59
CA GLY A 111 13.18 11.79 0.68
C GLY A 111 13.70 12.26 2.04
N ILE A 112 13.52 11.45 3.10
CA ILE A 112 14.03 11.72 4.45
C ILE A 112 15.05 10.68 4.92
N ASP A 113 15.63 9.90 3.99
CA ASP A 113 16.63 8.86 4.24
C ASP A 113 16.17 7.76 5.22
N GLN A 114 14.87 7.46 5.26
CA GLN A 114 14.26 6.42 6.10
C GLN A 114 13.62 5.29 5.27
N LEU A 115 14.05 5.13 4.01
CA LEU A 115 13.58 4.02 3.17
C LEU A 115 14.04 2.68 3.77
N PRO A 116 13.14 1.70 3.97
CA PRO A 116 13.58 0.41 4.48
C PRO A 116 14.53 -0.30 3.52
N PRO A 117 15.56 -1.00 4.03
CA PRO A 117 16.64 -1.56 3.20
C PRO A 117 16.15 -2.67 2.24
N GLY A 118 15.03 -3.33 2.55
CA GLY A 118 14.39 -4.33 1.69
C GLY A 118 13.57 -3.76 0.52
N ILE A 119 13.40 -2.43 0.47
CA ILE A 119 12.59 -1.75 -0.55
C ILE A 119 13.47 -1.29 -1.71
N GLN A 120 13.09 -1.70 -2.91
CA GLN A 120 13.75 -1.30 -4.15
C GLN A 120 12.75 -0.55 -5.03
N LEU A 121 12.63 0.76 -4.78
CA LEU A 121 11.70 1.66 -5.48
C LEU A 121 11.86 1.59 -7.01
N GLY A 122 13.11 1.53 -7.50
CA GLY A 122 13.39 1.39 -8.93
C GLY A 122 12.74 0.16 -9.58
N LYS A 123 12.75 -0.99 -8.90
CA LYS A 123 12.10 -2.23 -9.39
C LYS A 123 10.58 -2.10 -9.39
N LEU A 124 10.00 -1.49 -8.34
CA LEU A 124 8.56 -1.24 -8.25
C LEU A 124 8.07 -0.32 -9.38
N MET A 125 8.84 0.73 -9.70
CA MET A 125 8.52 1.65 -10.80
C MET A 125 8.67 0.99 -12.17
N GLN A 126 9.73 0.20 -12.39
CA GLN A 126 9.96 -0.48 -13.67
C GLN A 126 8.85 -1.50 -13.98
N GLN A 127 8.38 -2.25 -12.99
CA GLN A 127 7.25 -3.17 -13.15
C GLN A 127 5.93 -2.45 -13.47
N ARG A 128 5.68 -1.28 -12.87
CA ARG A 128 4.53 -0.44 -13.22
C ARG A 128 4.60 0.09 -14.65
N LYS A 129 5.77 0.57 -15.09
CA LYS A 129 6.00 1.08 -16.46
C LYS A 129 5.78 -0.01 -17.51
N ARG A 130 6.36 -1.21 -17.32
CA ARG A 130 6.21 -2.34 -18.26
C ARG A 130 4.75 -2.71 -18.50
N ARG A 131 3.93 -2.79 -17.44
CA ARG A 131 2.50 -3.13 -17.58
C ARG A 131 1.62 -2.02 -18.16
N ARG A 132 2.01 -0.75 -18.05
CA ARG A 132 1.30 0.36 -18.72
C ARG A 132 1.47 0.27 -20.23
N VAL A 133 2.67 -0.11 -20.69
CA VAL A 133 2.96 -0.32 -22.12
C VAL A 133 2.17 -1.51 -22.66
N GLU A 134 2.17 -2.66 -21.96
CA GLU A 134 1.39 -3.84 -22.37
C GLU A 134 -0.12 -3.56 -22.43
N ARG A 135 -0.67 -2.84 -21.44
CA ARG A 135 -2.09 -2.48 -21.41
C ARG A 135 -2.47 -1.51 -22.53
N ASN A 136 -1.60 -0.55 -22.87
CA ASN A 136 -1.84 0.37 -23.97
C ASN A 136 -1.75 -0.34 -25.33
N GLN A 137 -0.81 -1.27 -25.50
CA GLN A 137 -0.71 -2.07 -26.73
C GLN A 137 -1.94 -2.99 -26.90
N ALA A 138 -2.42 -3.63 -25.84
CA ALA A 138 -3.63 -4.46 -25.89
C ALA A 138 -4.92 -3.66 -26.14
N ALA A 139 -4.95 -2.36 -25.81
CA ALA A 139 -6.08 -1.48 -26.08
C ALA A 139 -6.03 -0.80 -27.46
N SER A 140 -4.87 -0.82 -28.13
CA SER A 140 -4.67 -0.25 -29.48
C SER A 140 -4.84 -1.25 -30.62
N VAL A 141 -5.18 -2.51 -30.32
CA VAL A 141 -5.58 -3.50 -31.34
C VAL A 141 -7.11 -3.65 -31.28
N VAL A 142 -7.80 -2.67 -31.86
CA VAL A 142 -9.21 -2.75 -32.27
C VAL A 142 -9.34 -2.05 -33.61
#